data_AF-A0A533SKB4-F1
#
_entry.id   AF-A0A533SKB4-F1
#
_cell.length_a   1.000
_cell.length_b   1.000
_cell.length_c   1.000
_cell.angle_alpha   90.00
_cell.angle_beta   90.00
_cell.angle_gamma   90.00
#
_symmetry.space_group_name_H-M   'P 1'
#
loop_
_entity.id
_entity.type
_entity.pdbx_description
1 polymer ?
#
loop_
_entity_poly.entity_id
_entity_poly.type
_entity_poly.pdbx_seq_one_letter_code
_entity_poly.pdbx_strand_id
1 'polypeptide(L)'
;AYGASLAETFEQSFTLMGGQIAGKATYPTGETDFSATLARLVKVKPDVVYLPDDARVANLVIQQAREKGITLPFIGSNAWNSPDLDKNIVNGSFFTDAFSAADPRPEVQRFVEVFGARYQDENGKPMIPDQMAALGYDATNLLLQSIAETGVDSAAKVKETLAHIQFQGVTGQLTFDLEHNPIKSAVMMAVRGDQIVFETLVNP
;
A
#
# COMPACT_ATOMS: atom_id res chain seq x y z
N ALA A 1 12.04 -1.15 -11.35
CA ALA A 1 12.58 -2.03 -10.28
C ALA A 1 11.48 -2.39 -9.28
N TYR A 2 10.86 -1.42 -8.61
CA TYR A 2 9.81 -1.66 -7.60
C TYR A 2 8.61 -2.46 -8.13
N GLY A 3 7.93 -1.99 -9.19
CA GLY A 3 6.78 -2.69 -9.76
C GLY A 3 7.07 -4.10 -10.28
N ALA A 4 8.27 -4.33 -10.81
CA ALA A 4 8.69 -5.65 -11.28
C ALA A 4 8.83 -6.66 -10.12
N SER A 5 9.43 -6.24 -9.01
CA SER A 5 9.56 -7.07 -7.80
C SER A 5 8.20 -7.37 -7.17
N LEU A 6 7.29 -6.40 -7.14
CA LEU A 6 5.91 -6.62 -6.68
C LEU A 6 5.15 -7.60 -7.58
N ALA A 7 5.27 -7.46 -8.91
CA ALA A 7 4.63 -8.38 -9.85
C ALA A 7 5.13 -9.82 -9.68
N GLU A 8 6.43 -10.02 -9.46
CA GLU A 8 7.02 -11.33 -9.17
C GLU A 8 6.52 -11.90 -7.85
N THR A 9 6.51 -11.09 -6.78
CA THR A 9 6.01 -11.51 -5.46
C THR A 9 4.53 -11.87 -5.51
N PHE A 10 3.72 -11.09 -6.23
CA PHE A 10 2.30 -11.37 -6.44
C PHE A 10 2.11 -12.68 -7.21
N GLU A 11 2.84 -12.90 -8.30
CA GLU A 11 2.76 -14.13 -9.09
C GLU A 11 3.07 -15.37 -8.24
N GLN A 12 4.13 -15.33 -7.44
CA GLN A 12 4.49 -16.41 -6.53
C GLN A 12 3.42 -16.65 -5.46
N SER A 13 2.98 -15.59 -4.78
CA SER A 13 2.01 -15.71 -3.68
C SER A 13 0.63 -16.13 -4.17
N PHE A 14 0.16 -15.55 -5.26
CA PHE A 14 -1.16 -15.83 -5.84
C PHE A 14 -1.24 -17.29 -6.33
N THR A 15 -0.19 -17.78 -6.98
CA THR A 15 -0.14 -19.19 -7.43
C THR A 15 -0.02 -20.17 -6.27
N LEU A 16 0.78 -19.85 -5.24
CA LEU A 16 0.88 -20.66 -4.02
C LEU A 16 -0.48 -20.78 -3.31
N MET A 17 -1.30 -19.73 -3.36
CA MET A 17 -2.67 -19.70 -2.82
C MET A 17 -3.73 -20.34 -3.76
N GLY A 18 -3.30 -20.97 -4.86
CA GLY A 18 -4.19 -21.68 -5.80
C GLY A 18 -4.78 -20.81 -6.90
N GLY A 19 -4.39 -19.54 -6.99
CA GLY A 19 -4.74 -18.65 -8.09
C GLY A 19 -4.01 -19.00 -9.40
N GLN A 20 -4.56 -18.55 -10.53
CA GLN A 20 -3.97 -18.76 -11.85
C GLN A 20 -3.55 -17.42 -12.48
N ILE A 21 -2.30 -17.34 -12.94
CA ILE A 21 -1.84 -16.22 -13.77
C ILE A 21 -2.31 -16.43 -15.20
N ALA A 22 -3.42 -15.79 -15.58
CA ALA A 22 -3.99 -15.87 -16.91
C ALA A 22 -3.06 -15.28 -18.00
N GLY A 23 -2.23 -14.31 -17.63
CA GLY A 23 -1.23 -13.73 -18.52
C GLY A 23 -0.38 -12.69 -17.81
N LYS A 24 0.76 -12.37 -18.44
CA LYS A 24 1.71 -11.36 -17.95
C LYS A 24 2.11 -10.45 -19.11
N ALA A 25 2.23 -9.17 -18.83
CA ALA A 25 2.73 -8.18 -19.78
C ALA A 25 3.69 -7.23 -19.07
N THR A 26 4.70 -6.81 -19.82
CA THR A 26 5.67 -5.79 -19.42
C THR A 26 5.70 -4.71 -20.49
N TYR A 27 6.10 -3.51 -20.09
CA TYR A 27 6.27 -2.37 -20.98
C TYR A 27 7.55 -1.61 -20.61
N PRO A 28 8.18 -0.89 -21.56
CA PRO A 28 9.34 -0.07 -21.27
C PRO A 28 8.94 1.15 -20.41
N THR A 29 9.91 1.70 -19.68
CA THR A 29 9.73 2.97 -18.98
C THR A 29 9.36 4.08 -19.97
N GLY A 30 8.35 4.87 -19.64
CA GLY A 30 7.86 5.95 -20.51
C GLY A 30 6.92 5.48 -21.62
N GLU A 31 6.50 4.21 -21.62
CA GLU A 31 5.39 3.76 -22.46
C GLU A 31 4.13 4.60 -22.18
N THR A 32 3.43 4.97 -23.25
CA THR A 32 2.19 5.75 -23.17
C THR A 32 1.07 5.13 -23.98
N ASP A 33 1.36 4.20 -24.90
CA ASP A 33 0.35 3.43 -25.61
C ASP A 33 0.34 1.98 -25.12
N PHE A 34 -0.70 1.64 -24.36
CA PHE A 34 -0.89 0.31 -23.80
C PHE A 34 -1.85 -0.53 -24.66
N SER A 35 -2.25 -0.06 -25.84
CA SER A 35 -3.26 -0.71 -26.68
C SER A 35 -2.94 -2.15 -27.02
N ALA A 36 -1.69 -2.45 -27.39
CA ALA A 36 -1.26 -3.81 -27.71
C ALA A 36 -1.27 -4.73 -26.47
N THR A 37 -0.88 -4.19 -25.31
CA THR A 37 -0.90 -4.91 -24.04
C THR A 37 -2.32 -5.24 -23.60
N LEU A 38 -3.23 -4.26 -23.66
CA LEU A 38 -4.64 -4.43 -23.33
C LEU A 38 -5.34 -5.40 -24.30
N ALA A 39 -5.01 -5.36 -25.59
CA ALA A 39 -5.55 -6.31 -26.56
C ALA A 39 -5.16 -7.77 -26.27
N ARG A 40 -3.96 -8.01 -25.72
CA ARG A 40 -3.55 -9.34 -25.24
C ARG A 40 -4.27 -9.72 -23.95
N LEU A 41 -4.42 -8.77 -23.03
CA LEU A 41 -5.10 -8.95 -21.74
C LEU A 41 -6.54 -9.46 -21.93
N VAL A 42 -7.32 -8.88 -22.86
CA VAL A 42 -8.70 -9.32 -23.10
C VAL A 42 -8.79 -10.77 -23.59
N LYS A 43 -7.79 -11.25 -24.36
CA LYS A 43 -7.81 -12.62 -24.90
C LYS A 43 -7.67 -13.68 -23.83
N VAL A 44 -6.96 -13.38 -22.74
CA VAL A 44 -6.76 -14.33 -21.63
C VAL A 44 -7.89 -14.30 -20.60
N LYS A 45 -8.88 -13.40 -20.78
CA LYS A 45 -10.09 -13.29 -19.96
C LYS A 45 -9.82 -13.33 -18.44
N PRO A 46 -8.98 -12.43 -17.91
CA PRO A 46 -8.69 -12.41 -16.48
C PRO A 46 -9.91 -11.89 -15.70
N ASP A 47 -10.04 -12.31 -14.44
CA ASP A 47 -11.06 -11.77 -13.52
C ASP A 47 -10.61 -10.42 -12.91
N VAL A 48 -9.31 -10.21 -12.80
CA VAL A 48 -8.69 -9.03 -12.18
C VAL A 48 -7.31 -8.76 -12.80
N VAL A 49 -6.89 -7.49 -12.79
CA VAL A 49 -5.59 -7.08 -13.30
C VAL A 49 -4.75 -6.47 -12.18
N TYR A 50 -3.63 -7.08 -11.85
CA TYR A 50 -2.64 -6.47 -10.96
C TYR A 50 -1.73 -5.52 -11.75
N LEU A 51 -1.69 -4.24 -11.35
CA LEU A 51 -0.94 -3.17 -11.99
C LEU A 51 -0.08 -2.43 -10.93
N PRO A 52 1.04 -3.02 -10.51
CA PRO A 52 1.91 -2.45 -9.47
C PRO A 52 2.82 -1.35 -10.03
N ASP A 53 2.24 -0.25 -10.48
CA ASP A 53 2.96 0.91 -11.02
C ASP A 53 2.49 2.21 -10.36
N ASP A 54 3.08 3.34 -10.72
CA ASP A 54 2.68 4.64 -10.19
C ASP A 54 1.29 5.10 -10.68
N ALA A 55 0.72 6.08 -9.95
CA ALA A 55 -0.60 6.62 -10.24
C ALA A 55 -0.75 7.17 -11.68
N ARG A 56 0.30 7.71 -12.30
CA ARG A 56 0.22 8.29 -13.65
C ARG A 56 0.12 7.19 -14.69
N VAL A 57 0.92 6.14 -14.55
CA VAL A 57 0.82 4.94 -15.40
C VAL A 57 -0.54 4.27 -15.19
N ALA A 58 -1.00 4.16 -13.95
CA ALA A 58 -2.31 3.60 -13.63
C ALA A 58 -3.45 4.35 -14.34
N ASN A 59 -3.46 5.68 -14.28
CA ASN A 59 -4.43 6.51 -14.98
C ASN A 59 -4.42 6.22 -16.49
N LEU A 60 -3.24 6.21 -17.12
CA LEU A 60 -3.12 5.97 -18.57
C LEU A 60 -3.59 4.58 -18.98
N VAL A 61 -3.13 3.53 -18.28
CA VAL A 61 -3.49 2.14 -18.58
C VAL A 61 -4.98 1.93 -18.41
N ILE A 62 -5.55 2.41 -17.30
CA ILE A 62 -6.96 2.17 -16.97
C ILE A 62 -7.85 3.00 -17.88
N GLN A 63 -7.51 4.26 -18.20
CA GLN A 63 -8.24 5.06 -19.17
C GLN A 63 -8.36 4.34 -20.52
N GLN A 64 -7.23 3.88 -21.07
CA GLN A 64 -7.21 3.15 -22.34
C GLN A 64 -7.96 1.80 -22.25
N ALA A 65 -7.95 1.16 -21.08
CA ALA A 65 -8.72 -0.06 -20.85
C ALA A 65 -10.24 0.23 -20.89
N ARG A 66 -10.70 1.30 -20.23
CA ARG A 66 -12.11 1.72 -20.21
C ARG A 66 -12.59 2.14 -21.60
N GLU A 67 -11.77 2.87 -22.36
CA GLU A 67 -12.05 3.23 -23.76
C GLU A 67 -12.26 2.01 -24.66
N LYS A 68 -11.64 0.87 -24.32
CA LYS A 68 -11.80 -0.42 -25.02
C LYS A 68 -12.91 -1.30 -24.43
N GLY A 69 -13.71 -0.77 -23.49
CA GLY A 69 -14.81 -1.49 -22.85
C GLY A 69 -14.37 -2.52 -21.82
N ILE A 70 -13.11 -2.49 -21.37
CA ILE A 70 -12.62 -3.38 -20.30
C ILE A 70 -13.08 -2.81 -18.98
N THR A 71 -14.01 -3.48 -18.29
CA THR A 71 -14.60 -3.03 -17.02
C THR A 71 -14.10 -3.80 -15.79
N LEU A 72 -13.13 -4.70 -15.98
CA LEU A 72 -12.53 -5.49 -14.90
C LEU A 72 -11.95 -4.58 -13.80
N PRO A 73 -11.93 -5.06 -12.55
CA PRO A 73 -11.22 -4.39 -11.47
C PRO A 73 -9.71 -4.43 -11.72
N PHE A 74 -9.04 -3.34 -11.37
CA PHE A 74 -7.59 -3.27 -11.30
C PHE A 74 -7.16 -3.23 -9.83
N ILE A 75 -6.01 -3.82 -9.53
CA ILE A 75 -5.38 -3.78 -8.20
C ILE A 75 -4.01 -3.12 -8.35
N GLY A 76 -3.81 -2.00 -7.67
CA GLY A 76 -2.56 -1.25 -7.63
C GLY A 76 -1.68 -1.57 -6.43
N SER A 77 -0.51 -0.94 -6.40
CA SER A 77 0.37 -0.87 -5.24
C SER A 77 0.13 0.43 -4.45
N ASN A 78 0.86 0.61 -3.35
CA ASN A 78 0.81 1.85 -2.55
C ASN A 78 1.24 3.09 -3.35
N ALA A 79 1.92 2.92 -4.49
CA ALA A 79 2.28 4.01 -5.39
C ALA A 79 1.06 4.68 -6.05
N TRP A 80 -0.14 4.08 -5.94
CA TRP A 80 -1.39 4.72 -6.35
C TRP A 80 -1.88 5.75 -5.34
N ASN A 81 -1.46 5.70 -4.08
CA ASN A 81 -1.87 6.67 -3.07
C ASN A 81 -1.14 8.00 -3.27
N SER A 82 -1.54 8.72 -4.30
CA SER A 82 -0.91 9.95 -4.78
C SER A 82 -1.99 10.97 -5.15
N PRO A 83 -1.73 12.27 -4.97
CA PRO A 83 -2.58 13.33 -5.51
C PRO A 83 -2.79 13.25 -7.03
N ASP A 84 -1.87 12.62 -7.75
CA ASP A 84 -1.94 12.46 -9.20
C ASP A 84 -2.92 11.36 -9.66
N LEU A 85 -3.46 10.53 -8.74
CA LEU A 85 -4.40 9.47 -9.10
C LEU A 85 -5.76 10.06 -9.49
N ASP A 86 -6.19 9.83 -10.74
CA ASP A 86 -7.52 10.23 -11.20
C ASP A 86 -8.54 9.16 -10.79
N LYS A 87 -9.22 9.46 -9.69
CA LYS A 87 -10.20 8.54 -9.08
C LYS A 87 -11.41 8.26 -9.96
N ASN A 88 -11.76 9.16 -10.89
CA ASN A 88 -12.85 8.91 -11.84
C ASN A 88 -12.44 7.82 -12.84
N ILE A 89 -11.20 7.87 -13.33
CA ILE A 89 -10.64 6.88 -14.25
C ILE A 89 -10.52 5.53 -13.54
N VAL A 90 -9.96 5.51 -12.34
CA VAL A 90 -9.67 4.27 -11.61
C VAL A 90 -10.82 3.79 -10.72
N ASN A 91 -12.01 4.39 -10.81
CA ASN A 91 -13.17 3.99 -10.03
C ASN A 91 -13.47 2.48 -10.16
N GLY A 92 -13.79 1.84 -9.04
CA GLY A 92 -13.99 0.39 -8.95
C GLY A 92 -12.70 -0.42 -8.85
N SER A 93 -11.54 0.24 -8.75
CA SER A 93 -10.24 -0.39 -8.53
C SER A 93 -9.86 -0.39 -7.05
N PHE A 94 -8.86 -1.19 -6.71
CA PHE A 94 -8.31 -1.32 -5.37
C PHE A 94 -6.80 -1.07 -5.39
N PHE A 95 -6.20 -0.78 -4.25
CA PHE A 95 -4.75 -0.82 -4.09
C PHE A 95 -4.39 -1.09 -2.64
N THR A 96 -3.18 -1.60 -2.41
CA THR A 96 -2.67 -1.88 -1.06
C THR A 96 -1.83 -0.73 -0.54
N ASP A 97 -1.90 -0.44 0.76
CA ASP A 97 -1.03 0.52 1.44
C ASP A 97 -0.61 0.00 2.83
N ALA A 98 0.35 0.65 3.48
CA ALA A 98 0.76 0.37 4.85
C ALA A 98 -0.12 1.06 5.91
N PHE A 99 -0.93 2.03 5.50
CA PHE A 99 -1.72 2.86 6.40
C PHE A 99 -2.93 3.50 5.70
N SER A 100 -4.01 3.71 6.45
CA SER A 100 -5.12 4.56 6.05
C SER A 100 -5.58 5.40 7.22
N ALA A 101 -5.68 6.71 7.04
CA ALA A 101 -6.26 7.61 8.03
C ALA A 101 -7.76 7.35 8.28
N ALA A 102 -8.42 6.62 7.37
CA ALA A 102 -9.80 6.21 7.51
C ALA A 102 -9.99 4.85 8.21
N ASP A 103 -8.90 4.17 8.61
CA ASP A 103 -8.99 2.93 9.40
C ASP A 103 -9.69 3.22 10.74
N PRO A 104 -10.82 2.55 11.05
CA PRO A 104 -11.65 2.88 12.21
C PRO A 104 -11.03 2.50 13.56
N ARG A 105 -9.87 1.82 13.58
CA ARG A 105 -9.20 1.44 14.83
C ARG A 105 -8.93 2.66 15.72
N PRO A 106 -9.25 2.61 17.03
CA PRO A 106 -9.13 3.77 17.92
C PRO A 106 -7.73 4.39 17.97
N GLU A 107 -6.67 3.57 17.93
CA GLU A 107 -5.29 4.03 17.93
C GLU A 107 -4.94 4.83 16.66
N VAL A 108 -5.50 4.46 15.51
CA VAL A 108 -5.32 5.19 14.25
C VAL A 108 -6.08 6.51 14.30
N GLN A 109 -7.34 6.49 14.70
CA GLN A 109 -8.15 7.73 14.78
C GLN A 109 -7.55 8.71 15.79
N ARG A 110 -7.01 8.21 16.90
CA ARG A 110 -6.29 9.05 17.87
C ARG A 110 -5.02 9.65 17.27
N PHE A 111 -4.25 8.88 16.51
CA PHE A 111 -3.07 9.38 15.83
C PHE A 111 -3.41 10.46 14.80
N VAL A 112 -4.44 10.25 13.97
CA VAL A 112 -4.91 11.24 12.99
C VAL A 112 -5.29 12.55 13.66
N GLU A 113 -6.05 12.49 14.76
CA GLU A 113 -6.44 13.66 15.55
C GLU A 113 -5.22 14.42 16.09
N VAL A 114 -4.29 13.71 16.76
CA VAL A 114 -3.10 14.32 17.36
C VAL A 114 -2.16 14.87 16.30
N PHE A 115 -2.00 14.18 15.17
CA PHE A 115 -1.19 14.63 14.06
C PHE A 115 -1.76 15.92 13.47
N GLY A 116 -3.06 15.97 13.15
CA GLY A 116 -3.70 17.14 12.58
C GLY A 116 -3.76 18.34 13.54
N ALA A 117 -3.79 18.11 14.86
CA ALA A 117 -3.68 19.17 15.85
C ALA A 117 -2.26 19.78 15.90
N ARG A 118 -1.23 19.00 15.58
CA ARG A 118 0.18 19.42 15.63
C ARG A 118 0.69 19.97 14.30
N TYR A 119 0.22 19.42 13.19
CA TYR A 119 0.64 19.74 11.84
C TYR A 119 -0.55 20.31 11.06
N GLN A 120 -0.46 21.60 10.74
CA GLN A 120 -1.46 22.31 9.97
C GLN A 120 -0.89 22.69 8.59
N ASP A 121 -1.74 22.72 7.58
CA ASP A 121 -1.36 23.22 6.25
C ASP A 121 -1.16 24.75 6.25
N GLU A 122 -0.79 25.30 5.10
CA GLU A 122 -0.57 26.74 4.92
C GLU A 122 -1.79 27.61 5.25
N ASN A 123 -2.99 27.03 5.28
CA ASN A 123 -4.24 27.71 5.60
C ASN A 123 -4.71 27.44 7.04
N GLY A 124 -3.89 26.77 7.86
CA GLY A 124 -4.21 26.43 9.25
C GLY A 124 -5.16 25.24 9.40
N LYS A 125 -5.43 24.48 8.33
CA LYS A 125 -6.29 23.29 8.40
C LYS A 125 -5.47 22.09 8.90
N PRO A 126 -6.04 21.21 9.75
CA PRO A 126 -5.38 19.98 10.16
C PRO A 126 -4.91 19.14 8.96
N MET A 127 -3.63 18.77 8.96
CA MET A 127 -3.10 17.83 7.96
C MET A 127 -3.57 16.41 8.27
N ILE A 128 -3.81 15.64 7.20
CA ILE A 128 -4.09 14.20 7.31
C ILE A 128 -2.74 13.48 7.15
N PRO A 129 -2.33 12.60 8.10
CA PRO A 129 -1.08 11.87 7.97
C PRO A 129 -1.15 10.88 6.80
N ASP A 130 -0.04 10.76 6.08
CA ASP A 130 0.15 9.72 5.06
C ASP A 130 0.86 8.48 5.65
N GLN A 131 1.10 7.47 4.81
CA GLN A 131 1.83 6.26 5.21
C GLN A 131 3.23 6.57 5.75
N MET A 132 3.93 7.60 5.27
CA MET A 132 5.29 7.90 5.71
C MET A 132 5.27 8.53 7.10
N ALA A 133 4.32 9.41 7.39
CA ALA A 133 4.10 9.95 8.72
C ALA A 133 3.76 8.84 9.73
N ALA A 134 2.87 7.91 9.34
CA ALA A 134 2.48 6.79 10.18
C ALA A 134 3.64 5.81 10.44
N LEU A 135 4.40 5.45 9.40
CA LEU A 135 5.58 4.58 9.51
C LEU A 135 6.68 5.23 10.35
N GLY A 136 6.91 6.54 10.22
CA GLY A 136 7.88 7.27 11.03
C GLY A 136 7.47 7.35 12.50
N TYR A 137 6.17 7.53 12.77
CA TYR A 137 5.61 7.47 14.12
C TYR A 137 5.84 6.10 14.75
N ASP A 138 5.48 5.02 14.04
CA ASP A 138 5.65 3.67 14.54
C ASP A 138 7.12 3.29 14.71
N ALA A 139 7.99 3.59 13.74
CA ALA A 139 9.43 3.31 13.85
C ALA A 139 10.08 3.99 15.06
N THR A 140 9.66 5.22 15.37
CA THR A 140 10.15 5.95 16.54
C THR A 140 9.69 5.29 17.84
N ASN A 141 8.39 5.00 17.96
CA ASN A 141 7.83 4.40 19.17
C ASN A 141 8.33 2.97 19.39
N LEU A 142 8.55 2.22 18.31
CA LEU A 142 9.17 0.90 18.30
C LEU A 142 10.57 0.95 18.92
N LEU A 143 11.41 1.89 18.49
CA LEU A 143 12.75 2.07 19.04
C LEU A 143 12.70 2.47 20.51
N LEU A 144 11.81 3.40 20.87
CA LEU A 144 11.63 3.84 22.26
C LEU A 144 11.16 2.69 23.17
N GLN A 145 10.25 1.85 22.71
CA GLN A 145 9.81 0.66 23.43
C GLN A 145 10.99 -0.31 23.63
N SER A 146 11.78 -0.57 22.59
CA SER A 146 12.97 -1.44 22.71
C SER A 146 13.98 -0.91 23.73
N ILE A 147 14.24 0.41 23.72
CA ILE A 147 15.11 1.06 24.71
C ILE A 147 14.56 0.88 26.13
N ALA A 148 13.25 1.08 26.32
CA ALA A 148 12.59 0.93 27.61
C ALA A 148 12.64 -0.52 28.12
N GLU A 149 12.36 -1.51 27.27
CA GLU A 149 12.40 -2.94 27.61
C GLU A 149 13.82 -3.43 27.89
N THR A 150 14.82 -2.89 27.19
CA THR A 150 16.24 -3.21 27.43
C THR A 150 16.68 -2.79 28.84
N GLY A 151 16.18 -1.65 29.33
CA GLY A 151 16.44 -1.15 30.68
C GLY A 151 17.90 -0.72 30.96
N VAL A 152 18.76 -0.76 29.96
CA VAL A 152 20.17 -0.34 30.05
C VAL A 152 20.60 0.44 28.81
N ASP A 153 21.52 1.37 29.01
CA ASP A 153 22.11 2.16 27.92
C ASP A 153 23.14 1.31 27.15
N SER A 154 22.65 0.49 26.22
CA SER A 154 23.47 -0.37 25.37
C SER A 154 22.83 -0.60 24.02
N ALA A 155 23.37 0.02 22.96
CA ALA A 155 22.87 -0.14 21.60
C ALA A 155 22.85 -1.62 21.13
N ALA A 156 23.83 -2.43 21.56
CA ALA A 156 23.86 -3.85 21.22
C ALA A 156 22.65 -4.60 21.82
N LYS A 157 22.34 -4.34 23.09
CA LYS A 157 21.18 -4.96 23.75
C LYS A 157 19.84 -4.43 23.21
N VAL A 158 19.76 -3.12 22.91
CA VAL A 158 18.58 -2.55 22.25
C VAL A 158 18.33 -3.20 20.89
N LYS A 159 19.38 -3.47 20.11
CA LYS A 159 19.26 -4.21 18.85
C LYS A 159 18.74 -5.63 19.07
N GLU A 160 19.27 -6.34 20.06
CA GLU A 160 18.81 -7.71 20.40
C GLU A 160 17.34 -7.73 20.83
N THR A 161 16.92 -6.79 21.69
CA THR A 161 15.52 -6.63 22.10
C THR A 161 14.62 -6.28 20.90
N LEU A 162 15.07 -5.37 20.04
CA LEU A 162 14.33 -4.95 18.85
C LEU A 162 14.05 -6.12 17.89
N ALA A 163 14.96 -7.09 17.78
CA ALA A 163 14.77 -8.26 16.92
C ALA A 163 13.64 -9.20 17.38
N HIS A 164 13.21 -9.10 18.65
CA HIS A 164 12.18 -9.95 19.24
C HIS A 164 10.97 -9.18 19.77
N ILE A 165 10.90 -7.88 19.47
CA ILE A 165 9.87 -7.00 19.99
C ILE A 165 8.49 -7.33 19.41
N GLN A 166 7.47 -7.21 20.25
CA GLN A 166 6.08 -7.20 19.82
C GLN A 166 5.58 -5.77 19.96
N PHE A 167 5.19 -5.17 18.84
CA PHE A 167 4.82 -3.76 18.79
C PHE A 167 3.40 -3.59 18.27
N GLN A 168 2.63 -2.74 18.94
CA GLN A 168 1.30 -2.34 18.50
C GLN A 168 1.37 -0.91 17.97
N GLY A 169 1.38 -0.78 16.65
CA GLY A 169 1.49 0.49 15.95
C GLY A 169 0.20 0.94 15.29
N VAL A 170 0.17 2.19 14.84
CA VAL A 170 -0.95 2.73 14.05
C VAL A 170 -1.00 2.07 12.66
N THR A 171 0.15 1.61 12.16
CA THR A 171 0.27 0.86 10.91
C THR A 171 0.06 -0.66 11.09
N GLY A 172 -0.45 -1.08 12.25
CA GLY A 172 -0.78 -2.46 12.57
C GLY A 172 0.13 -3.08 13.63
N GLN A 173 -0.19 -4.31 14.01
CA GLN A 173 0.69 -5.11 14.85
C GLN A 173 1.93 -5.52 14.04
N LEU A 174 3.10 -5.42 14.67
CA LEU A 174 4.40 -5.68 14.06
C LEU A 174 5.18 -6.70 14.88
N THR A 175 5.73 -7.68 14.17
CA THR A 175 6.87 -8.50 14.60
C THR A 175 7.92 -8.52 13.48
N PHE A 176 9.03 -9.25 13.67
CA PHE A 176 10.08 -9.39 12.67
C PHE A 176 10.35 -10.85 12.31
N ASP A 177 10.64 -11.12 11.04
CA ASP A 177 11.20 -12.40 10.61
C ASP A 177 12.71 -12.49 10.92
N LEU A 178 13.33 -13.62 10.55
CA LEU A 178 14.76 -13.87 10.79
C LEU A 178 15.70 -12.94 9.98
N GLU A 179 15.19 -12.31 8.93
CA GLU A 179 15.92 -11.36 8.09
C GLU A 179 15.66 -9.90 8.54
N HIS A 180 14.90 -9.72 9.62
CA HIS A 180 14.44 -8.45 10.16
C HIS A 180 13.47 -7.69 9.23
N ASN A 181 12.73 -8.41 8.39
CA ASN A 181 11.60 -7.83 7.69
C ASN A 181 10.39 -7.73 8.63
N PRO A 182 9.63 -6.62 8.57
CA PRO A 182 8.43 -6.45 9.36
C PRO A 182 7.33 -7.42 8.91
N ILE A 183 6.87 -8.28 9.83
CA ILE A 183 5.66 -9.09 9.66
C ILE A 183 4.49 -8.28 10.25
N LYS A 184 3.63 -7.76 9.38
CA LYS A 184 2.54 -6.86 9.75
C LYS A 184 1.42 -6.86 8.71
N SER A 185 0.27 -6.32 9.11
CA SER A 185 -0.90 -6.23 8.25
C SER A 185 -0.69 -5.26 7.06
N ALA A 186 -1.37 -5.56 5.95
CA ALA A 186 -1.53 -4.66 4.81
C ALA A 186 -2.94 -4.03 4.85
N VAL A 187 -3.05 -2.78 4.42
CA VAL A 187 -4.34 -2.10 4.25
C VAL A 187 -4.78 -2.24 2.80
N MET A 188 -6.00 -2.69 2.56
CA MET A 188 -6.64 -2.63 1.26
C MET A 188 -7.49 -1.36 1.17
N MET A 189 -7.30 -0.59 0.11
CA MET A 189 -8.04 0.61 -0.21
C MET A 189 -8.90 0.37 -1.45
N ALA A 190 -10.11 0.92 -1.47
CA ALA A 190 -10.98 0.91 -2.66
C ALA A 190 -11.17 2.33 -3.20
N VAL A 191 -11.29 2.47 -4.51
CA VAL A 191 -11.69 3.73 -5.15
C VAL A 191 -13.17 3.65 -5.49
N ARG A 192 -13.97 4.50 -4.84
CA ARG A 192 -15.43 4.58 -5.01
C ARG A 192 -15.82 6.01 -5.34
N GLY A 193 -16.22 6.25 -6.58
CA GLY A 193 -16.46 7.59 -7.09
C GLY A 193 -15.18 8.43 -7.06
N ASP A 194 -15.24 9.58 -6.40
CA ASP A 194 -14.12 10.51 -6.22
C ASP A 194 -13.37 10.29 -4.88
N GLN A 195 -13.63 9.17 -4.20
CA GLN A 195 -13.09 8.87 -2.88
C GLN A 195 -12.22 7.62 -2.90
N ILE A 196 -11.14 7.69 -2.11
CA ILE A 196 -10.38 6.52 -1.67
C ILE A 196 -10.92 6.17 -0.29
N VAL A 197 -11.35 4.94 -0.11
CA VAL A 197 -11.95 4.45 1.14
C VAL A 197 -11.15 3.29 1.69
N PHE A 198 -11.06 3.22 3.01
CA PHE A 198 -10.57 2.02 3.70
C PHE A 198 -11.52 0.87 3.39
N GLU A 199 -10.97 -0.22 2.84
CA GLU A 199 -11.76 -1.42 2.54
C GLU A 199 -11.64 -2.44 3.66
N THR A 200 -10.41 -2.85 3.96
CA THR A 200 -10.13 -3.83 4.99
C THR A 200 -8.65 -3.82 5.36
N LEU A 201 -8.32 -4.53 6.42
CA LEU A 201 -6.97 -4.82 6.86
C LEU A 201 -6.74 -6.33 6.74
N VAL A 202 -5.66 -6.70 6.05
CA VAL A 202 -5.27 -8.09 5.77
C VAL A 202 -4.09 -8.44 6.68
N ASN A 203 -4.32 -9.35 7.62
CA ASN A 203 -3.27 -9.82 8.53
C ASN A 203 -2.41 -10.91 7.86
N PRO A 204 -1.12 -11.04 8.25
CA PRO A 204 -0.27 -12.16 7.88
C PRO A 204 -0.83 -13.53 8.28
#